data_AF-A0A957S1P8-F1
#
_entry.id   AF-A0A957S1P8-F1
#
_cell.length_a   1.000
_cell.length_b   1.000
_cell.length_c   1.000
_cell.angle_alpha   90.00
_cell.angle_beta   90.00
_cell.angle_gamma   90.00
#
_symmetry.space_group_name_H-M   'P 1'
#
loop_
_entity.id
_entity.type
_entity.pdbx_description
1 polymer ?
#
loop_
_entity_poly.entity_id
_entity_poly.type
_entity_poly.pdbx_seq_one_letter_code
_entity_poly.pdbx_strand_id
1 'polypeptide(L)'
;MSTSFTLAQLAEGVTRKNNADAVRLRTKWEKHGLLEGLSETNKSTMARILENQAGEILREANALSTGGAALASSGQVAGFTSVAFPIVRRVFGGLIANDLVSVQPMSLPAGLLFYMDYTYGSNNGGVAGINLDPAGWKHSTYTRGQSVYSAPVGAGIRSGSLATGGQYDLVGTGFSKVHKNALNISSSLADIGYWASGSVWTAGDAARAAEDFVGYNARFTNYDTAIENGLTDSAFDVCFMHLPVTEFSSKINGTDFTNLEQIAITGFGASANGSVAWGEQFQGGTGVLNLRKLNKRGNWDGSRFVSEPMNGSHIQFVLRLTNTAGTPAPATPIITASAAISDAFSVNSEGSTLTIPSFETDFAVDASPRIPEVDFKIEATNVVATSRKLRARWSPEMAQDLTSYYAIDIEVEMTNILSEMITLDIDREILNDLLTQASAANYFWSRAPGRLVNKYTGQEALQTSSLSAGPMMLSPNQQDWYQTLVETITDAGNQILRKTLRGSANFLVTSPEVCTILEHLVSYKTAYKIDSDGQVQGAMSVGAEEAGKLNGRYTVYKDPYFPSNKILIGHKGGTFLESGYIYAPYVPLILTPVIYSQEDFVPRRGIMTRYGKKMVRSDFYATVTVLDMGII
;
A
#
# COMPACT_ATOMS: atom_id res chain seq x y z
N MET A 1 41.90 -16.05 -20.87
CA MET A 1 41.41 -15.27 -19.72
C MET A 1 40.13 -14.56 -20.13
N SER A 2 38.96 -15.16 -19.89
CA SER A 2 37.68 -14.51 -20.15
C SER A 2 37.20 -13.86 -18.85
N THR A 3 37.26 -12.54 -18.76
CA THR A 3 36.69 -11.78 -17.65
C THR A 3 35.17 -11.82 -17.74
N SER A 4 34.54 -12.69 -16.96
CA SER A 4 33.08 -12.74 -16.82
C SER A 4 32.61 -11.52 -16.01
N PHE A 5 31.99 -10.56 -16.69
CA PHE A 5 31.32 -9.44 -16.04
C PHE A 5 30.10 -9.94 -15.25
N THR A 6 30.01 -9.57 -13.97
CA THR A 6 28.85 -9.91 -13.15
C THR A 6 27.71 -8.92 -13.39
N LEU A 7 26.46 -9.40 -13.32
CA LEU A 7 25.25 -8.59 -13.53
C LEU A 7 25.18 -7.38 -12.57
N ALA A 8 25.79 -7.49 -11.39
CA ALA A 8 25.94 -6.42 -10.41
C ALA A 8 26.85 -5.27 -10.91
N GLN A 9 27.96 -5.58 -11.59
CA GLN A 9 28.84 -4.57 -12.20
C GLN A 9 28.18 -3.88 -13.40
N LEU A 10 27.32 -4.59 -14.15
CA LEU A 10 26.49 -4.00 -15.21
C LEU A 10 25.38 -3.09 -14.64
N ALA A 11 24.74 -3.49 -13.55
CA ALA A 11 23.72 -2.69 -12.86
C ALA A 11 24.30 -1.42 -12.21
N GLU A 12 25.49 -1.51 -11.61
CA GLU A 12 26.21 -0.36 -11.05
C GLU A 12 26.66 0.64 -12.13
N GLY A 13 27.00 0.15 -13.33
CA GLY A 13 27.30 1.00 -14.49
C GLY A 13 26.08 1.80 -14.99
N VAL A 14 24.88 1.21 -14.93
CA VAL A 14 23.62 1.87 -15.32
C VAL A 14 23.19 2.92 -14.30
N THR A 15 23.35 2.65 -13.00
CA THR A 15 23.05 3.64 -11.95
C THR A 15 24.03 4.80 -11.93
N ARG A 16 25.34 4.56 -12.14
CA ARG A 16 26.34 5.63 -12.31
C ARG A 16 26.10 6.47 -13.56
N LYS A 17 25.76 5.86 -14.70
CA LYS A 17 25.41 6.62 -15.93
C LYS A 17 24.16 7.48 -15.73
N ASN A 18 23.09 6.92 -15.17
CA ASN A 18 21.85 7.66 -14.96
C ASN A 18 22.00 8.85 -14.00
N ASN A 19 22.84 8.71 -12.96
CA ASN A 19 23.13 9.80 -12.02
C ASN A 19 24.10 10.83 -12.61
N ALA A 20 25.15 10.40 -13.33
CA ALA A 20 26.07 11.32 -14.00
C ALA A 20 25.39 12.11 -15.12
N ASP A 21 24.51 11.48 -15.90
CA ASP A 21 23.70 12.16 -16.89
C ASP A 21 22.68 13.09 -16.22
N ALA A 22 22.03 12.69 -15.13
CA ALA A 22 21.13 13.58 -14.40
C ALA A 22 21.83 14.82 -13.84
N VAL A 23 23.06 14.68 -13.33
CA VAL A 23 23.88 15.81 -12.87
C VAL A 23 24.30 16.69 -14.04
N ARG A 24 24.79 16.09 -15.14
CA ARG A 24 25.18 16.83 -16.35
C ARG A 24 24.02 17.63 -16.95
N LEU A 25 22.85 17.02 -17.06
CA LEU A 25 21.63 17.67 -17.56
C LEU A 25 21.19 18.81 -16.64
N ARG A 26 21.25 18.60 -15.32
CA ARG A 26 20.95 19.65 -14.33
C ARG A 26 21.86 20.85 -14.53
N THR A 27 23.18 20.64 -14.58
CA THR A 27 24.15 21.73 -14.79
C THR A 27 23.97 22.43 -16.14
N LYS A 28 23.58 21.70 -17.20
CA LYS A 28 23.29 22.29 -18.52
C LYS A 28 22.11 23.27 -18.44
N TRP A 29 20.99 22.82 -17.88
CA TRP A 29 19.73 23.59 -17.86
C TRP A 29 19.68 24.65 -16.75
N GLU A 30 20.47 24.50 -15.69
CA GLU A 30 20.63 25.50 -14.63
C GLU A 30 21.29 26.78 -15.14
N LYS A 31 22.23 26.68 -16.09
CA LYS A 31 22.84 27.85 -16.76
C LYS A 31 21.83 28.73 -17.52
N HIS A 32 20.67 28.18 -17.88
CA HIS A 32 19.63 28.88 -18.61
C HIS A 32 18.55 29.50 -17.70
N GLY A 33 18.67 29.39 -16.36
CA GLY A 33 17.69 29.92 -15.40
C GLY A 33 16.33 29.19 -15.39
N LEU A 34 16.14 28.19 -16.25
CA LEU A 34 14.89 27.44 -16.39
C LEU A 34 14.61 26.48 -15.22
N LEU A 35 15.60 26.23 -14.37
CA LEU A 35 15.50 25.35 -13.20
C LEU A 35 15.45 26.09 -11.85
N GLU A 36 15.45 27.43 -11.85
CA GLU A 36 15.44 28.22 -10.62
C GLU A 36 14.11 28.07 -9.85
N GLY A 37 14.16 28.14 -8.52
CA GLY A 37 12.98 28.04 -7.65
C GLY A 37 12.34 26.65 -7.54
N LEU A 38 12.84 25.63 -8.25
CA LEU A 38 12.34 24.25 -8.15
C LEU A 38 13.08 23.45 -7.06
N SER A 39 12.38 22.50 -6.43
CA SER A 39 12.99 21.54 -5.50
C SER A 39 13.97 20.61 -6.22
N GLU A 40 14.93 20.01 -5.52
CA GLU A 40 16.00 19.22 -6.15
C GLU A 40 15.47 18.07 -7.01
N THR A 41 14.45 17.35 -6.53
CA THR A 41 13.78 16.29 -7.28
C THR A 41 13.11 16.86 -8.55
N ASN A 42 12.38 17.96 -8.43
CA ASN A 42 11.69 18.58 -9.56
C ASN A 42 12.66 19.17 -10.57
N LYS A 43 13.82 19.70 -10.14
CA LYS A 43 14.91 20.14 -11.02
C LYS A 43 15.40 19.00 -11.90
N SER A 44 15.62 17.82 -11.32
CA SER A 44 16.11 16.66 -12.05
C SER A 44 15.09 16.14 -13.08
N THR A 45 13.81 16.10 -12.70
CA THR A 45 12.70 15.72 -13.57
C THR A 45 12.54 16.72 -14.72
N MET A 46 12.52 18.01 -14.40
CA MET A 46 12.40 19.08 -15.39
C MET A 46 13.58 19.09 -16.36
N ALA A 47 14.81 18.90 -15.87
CA ALA A 47 16.00 18.82 -16.72
C ALA A 47 15.89 17.70 -17.78
N ARG A 48 15.35 16.53 -17.40
CA ARG A 48 15.12 15.43 -18.35
C ARG A 48 14.02 15.76 -19.35
N ILE A 49 12.92 16.36 -18.91
CA ILE A 49 11.81 16.77 -19.78
C ILE A 49 12.28 17.80 -20.82
N LEU A 50 13.06 18.80 -20.39
CA LEU A 50 13.63 19.82 -21.27
C LEU A 50 14.65 19.22 -22.26
N GLU A 51 15.42 18.21 -21.84
CA GLU A 51 16.33 17.51 -22.76
C GLU A 51 15.58 16.73 -23.84
N ASN A 52 14.54 15.96 -23.46
CA ASN A 52 13.70 15.27 -24.44
C ASN A 52 13.08 16.26 -25.43
N GLN A 53 12.63 17.41 -24.91
CA GLN A 53 12.08 18.47 -25.74
C GLN A 53 13.10 19.04 -26.72
N ALA A 54 14.33 19.32 -26.26
CA ALA A 54 15.40 19.79 -27.12
C ALA A 54 15.78 18.76 -28.19
N GLY A 55 15.80 17.47 -27.84
CA GLY A 55 16.06 16.38 -28.78
C GLY A 55 15.03 16.30 -29.91
N GLU A 56 13.75 16.45 -29.59
CA GLU A 56 12.69 16.46 -30.62
C GLU A 56 12.72 17.72 -31.48
N ILE A 57 12.96 18.91 -30.91
CA ILE A 57 13.12 20.14 -31.70
C ILE A 57 14.28 20.02 -32.70
N LEU A 58 15.41 19.44 -32.28
CA LEU A 58 16.56 19.22 -33.18
C LEU A 58 16.23 18.21 -34.29
N ARG A 59 15.41 17.19 -34.01
CA ARG A 59 14.93 16.25 -35.03
C ARG A 59 13.99 16.92 -36.02
N GLU A 60 13.08 17.76 -35.55
CA GLU A 60 12.17 18.53 -36.41
C GLU A 60 12.93 19.51 -37.30
N ALA A 61 13.92 20.22 -36.76
CA ALA A 61 14.79 21.11 -37.53
C ALA A 61 15.55 20.37 -38.65
N ASN A 62 15.99 19.14 -38.39
CA ASN A 62 16.68 18.31 -39.39
C ASN A 62 15.73 17.61 -40.38
N ALA A 63 14.49 17.29 -39.98
CA ALA A 63 13.49 16.71 -40.88
C ALA A 63 12.99 17.73 -41.92
N LEU A 64 12.91 19.01 -41.54
CA LEU A 64 12.53 20.10 -42.46
C LEU A 64 13.62 20.45 -43.48
N SER A 65 14.89 20.12 -43.24
CA SER A 65 16.01 20.41 -44.16
C SER A 65 16.19 19.37 -45.26
N THR A 66 15.56 18.19 -45.16
CA THR A 66 15.71 17.08 -46.13
C THR A 66 14.60 17.03 -47.18
N GLY A 67 13.60 17.91 -47.09
CA GLY A 67 12.53 18.06 -48.10
C GLY A 67 12.87 19.07 -49.20
N GLY A 68 13.72 18.69 -50.15
CA GLY A 68 13.64 19.08 -51.58
C GLY A 68 13.52 20.55 -52.02
N ALA A 69 13.62 21.56 -51.16
CA ALA A 69 13.71 22.97 -51.55
C ALA A 69 14.51 23.72 -50.49
N ALA A 70 15.69 24.20 -50.88
CA ALA A 70 16.55 25.05 -50.08
C ALA A 70 15.85 26.40 -49.83
N LEU A 71 15.02 26.49 -48.78
CA LEU A 71 14.61 27.76 -48.22
C LEU A 71 15.62 28.15 -47.14
N ALA A 72 16.46 29.13 -47.48
CA ALA A 72 17.32 29.82 -46.53
C ALA A 72 16.45 30.64 -45.56
N SER A 73 15.97 30.05 -44.46
CA SER A 73 15.36 30.77 -43.34
C SER A 73 15.84 30.23 -41.99
N SER A 74 17.15 30.36 -41.74
CA SER A 74 17.76 30.12 -40.42
C SER A 74 17.22 31.03 -39.31
N GLY A 75 16.47 32.09 -39.63
CA GLY A 75 15.88 33.03 -38.67
C GLY A 75 14.57 32.58 -38.01
N GLN A 76 13.76 31.73 -38.66
CA GLN A 76 12.46 31.31 -38.09
C GLN A 76 12.62 30.19 -37.05
N VAL A 77 13.61 29.30 -37.21
CA VAL A 77 13.88 28.18 -36.28
C VAL A 77 14.33 28.68 -34.89
N ALA A 78 15.03 29.82 -34.82
CA ALA A 78 15.45 30.42 -33.55
C ALA A 78 14.27 30.97 -32.72
N GLY A 79 13.24 31.53 -33.37
CA GLY A 79 12.04 32.06 -32.69
C GLY A 79 11.15 30.98 -32.04
N PHE A 80 11.14 29.75 -32.58
CA PHE A 80 10.38 28.64 -31.98
C PHE A 80 11.02 28.13 -30.67
N THR A 81 12.35 28.18 -30.56
CA THR A 81 13.07 27.70 -29.37
C THR A 81 12.94 28.62 -28.16
N SER A 82 12.81 29.93 -28.37
CA SER A 82 12.73 30.91 -27.28
C SER A 82 11.37 30.90 -26.57
N VAL A 83 10.30 30.45 -27.24
CA VAL A 83 8.93 30.44 -26.70
C VAL A 83 8.55 29.08 -26.09
N ALA A 84 9.05 27.96 -26.62
CA ALA A 84 8.62 26.63 -26.19
C ALA A 84 9.10 26.22 -24.78
N PHE A 85 10.38 26.45 -24.44
CA PHE A 85 10.92 26.01 -23.14
C PHE A 85 10.29 26.74 -21.92
N PRO A 86 10.03 28.06 -21.96
CA PRO A 86 9.30 28.74 -20.89
C PRO A 86 7.87 28.22 -20.73
N ILE A 87 7.16 27.93 -21.83
CA ILE A 87 5.81 27.35 -21.79
C ILE A 87 5.85 25.97 -21.13
N VAL A 88 6.82 25.12 -21.48
CA VAL A 88 7.00 23.80 -20.85
C VAL A 88 7.24 23.94 -19.35
N ARG A 89 8.11 24.86 -18.91
CA ARG A 89 8.35 25.11 -17.48
C ARG A 89 7.06 25.54 -16.76
N ARG A 90 6.30 26.47 -17.34
CA ARG A 90 5.04 26.97 -16.76
C ARG A 90 3.99 25.87 -16.66
N VAL A 91 3.76 25.16 -17.77
CA VAL A 91 2.73 24.11 -17.88
C VAL A 91 3.06 22.92 -17.00
N PHE A 92 4.26 22.34 -17.14
CA PHE A 92 4.62 21.12 -16.41
C PHE A 92 5.05 21.39 -14.98
N GLY A 93 5.54 22.59 -14.66
CA GLY A 93 5.82 22.99 -13.28
C GLY A 93 4.55 23.28 -12.48
N GLY A 94 3.48 23.73 -13.15
CA GLY A 94 2.19 24.05 -12.52
C GLY A 94 1.20 22.89 -12.43
N LEU A 95 1.49 21.72 -13.01
CA LEU A 95 0.63 20.53 -12.92
C LEU A 95 0.43 20.10 -11.45
N ILE A 96 -0.82 19.91 -11.04
CA ILE A 96 -1.13 19.36 -9.71
C ILE A 96 -0.60 17.92 -9.55
N ALA A 97 -0.42 17.22 -10.67
CA ALA A 97 0.17 15.89 -10.70
C ALA A 97 1.54 15.81 -10.00
N ASN A 98 2.35 16.87 -10.07
CA ASN A 98 3.65 16.90 -9.40
C ASN A 98 3.53 16.76 -7.89
N ASP A 99 2.41 17.20 -7.31
CA ASP A 99 2.16 17.19 -5.87
C ASP A 99 1.41 15.93 -5.42
N LEU A 100 0.55 15.37 -6.27
CA LEU A 100 -0.31 14.22 -5.92
C LEU A 100 0.31 12.85 -6.26
N VAL A 101 1.13 12.77 -7.30
CA VAL A 101 1.63 11.49 -7.85
C VAL A 101 3.14 11.52 -8.07
N SER A 102 3.73 10.35 -8.33
CA SER A 102 5.13 10.26 -8.71
C SER A 102 5.31 10.60 -10.19
N VAL A 103 6.31 11.42 -10.51
CA VAL A 103 6.63 11.81 -11.88
C VAL A 103 7.96 11.19 -12.30
N GLN A 104 7.92 10.32 -13.32
CA GLN A 104 9.09 9.62 -13.86
C GLN A 104 9.22 9.89 -15.37
N PRO A 105 10.05 10.86 -15.80
CA PRO A 105 10.16 11.20 -17.22
C PRO A 105 10.84 10.07 -18.00
N MET A 106 10.28 9.73 -19.16
CA MET A 106 10.80 8.67 -20.04
C MET A 106 11.75 9.26 -21.08
N SER A 107 12.83 8.57 -21.43
CA SER A 107 13.71 8.97 -22.55
C SER A 107 13.28 8.40 -23.90
N LEU A 108 12.39 7.41 -23.91
CA LEU A 108 11.86 6.76 -25.11
C LEU A 108 10.32 6.72 -25.10
N PRO A 109 9.67 6.52 -26.26
CA PRO A 109 8.20 6.42 -26.35
C PRO A 109 7.58 5.27 -25.54
N ALA A 110 8.36 4.24 -25.25
CA ALA A 110 8.00 3.15 -24.35
C ALA A 110 9.12 2.99 -23.32
N GLY A 111 8.73 2.73 -22.07
CA GLY A 111 9.66 2.64 -20.95
C GLY A 111 9.19 1.65 -19.90
N LEU A 112 10.12 1.32 -19.00
CA LEU A 112 9.84 0.58 -17.78
C LEU A 112 9.72 1.59 -16.64
N LEU A 113 8.64 1.52 -15.89
CA LEU A 113 8.44 2.28 -14.65
C LEU A 113 8.83 1.39 -13.48
N PHE A 114 9.69 1.90 -12.62
CA PHE A 114 10.19 1.17 -11.47
C PHE A 114 9.42 1.58 -10.22
N TYR A 115 9.06 0.59 -9.41
CA TYR A 115 8.52 0.76 -8.07
C TYR A 115 9.15 -0.25 -7.12
N MET A 116 9.11 0.07 -5.83
CA MET A 116 9.73 -0.75 -4.79
C MET A 116 8.68 -1.57 -4.05
N ASP A 117 8.89 -2.88 -3.98
CA ASP A 117 8.21 -3.76 -3.03
C ASP A 117 9.23 -4.51 -2.19
N TYR A 118 8.88 -4.80 -0.93
CA TYR A 118 9.73 -5.56 -0.03
C TYR A 118 9.12 -6.93 0.17
N THR A 119 9.90 -7.95 -0.14
CA THR A 119 9.43 -9.34 -0.09
C THR A 119 10.32 -10.17 0.82
N TYR A 120 9.79 -11.24 1.38
CA TYR A 120 10.62 -12.22 2.07
C TYR A 120 11.65 -12.82 1.10
N GLY A 121 12.93 -12.79 1.46
CA GLY A 121 14.06 -13.31 0.67
C GLY A 121 14.27 -14.82 0.79
N SER A 122 13.80 -15.41 1.89
CA SER A 122 13.86 -16.85 2.16
C SER A 122 12.50 -17.44 2.59
N ASN A 123 12.29 -18.71 2.26
CA ASN A 123 11.25 -19.53 2.87
C ASN A 123 11.68 -19.81 4.32
N ASN A 124 10.86 -19.44 5.32
CA ASN A 124 11.18 -19.66 6.74
C ASN A 124 9.97 -20.11 7.57
N GLY A 125 10.21 -20.92 8.61
CA GLY A 125 9.20 -21.31 9.60
C GLY A 125 8.70 -22.77 9.54
N GLY A 126 9.55 -23.72 9.14
CA GLY A 126 9.26 -25.17 9.22
C GLY A 126 8.22 -25.68 8.20
N VAL A 127 8.07 -27.02 8.11
CA VAL A 127 7.19 -27.70 7.14
C VAL A 127 5.73 -27.32 7.40
N ALA A 128 5.10 -26.62 6.48
CA ALA A 128 3.67 -26.33 6.53
C ALA A 128 2.87 -27.47 5.86
N GLY A 129 2.17 -28.30 6.63
CA GLY A 129 1.16 -29.24 6.11
C GLY A 129 1.68 -30.47 5.34
N ILE A 130 0.90 -31.56 5.39
CA ILE A 130 1.20 -32.86 4.74
C ILE A 130 0.58 -32.97 3.32
N ASN A 131 -0.37 -32.09 2.97
CA ASN A 131 -1.19 -32.21 1.76
C ASN A 131 -0.88 -31.19 0.65
N LEU A 132 0.24 -30.49 0.71
CA LEU A 132 0.55 -29.42 -0.24
C LEU A 132 1.92 -29.66 -0.91
N ASP A 133 1.87 -30.44 -1.99
CA ASP A 133 2.94 -30.81 -2.93
C ASP A 133 4.10 -31.68 -2.36
N PRO A 134 4.31 -32.93 -2.85
CA PRO A 134 5.43 -33.80 -2.45
C PRO A 134 6.83 -33.25 -2.75
N ALA A 135 6.95 -32.18 -3.54
CA ALA A 135 8.22 -31.58 -3.94
C ALA A 135 8.66 -30.42 -3.01
N GLY A 136 8.88 -30.71 -1.72
CA GLY A 136 9.79 -30.12 -0.71
C GLY A 136 10.24 -28.64 -0.67
N TRP A 137 9.87 -27.74 -1.59
CA TRP A 137 10.53 -26.44 -1.77
C TRP A 137 9.64 -25.22 -1.48
N LYS A 138 8.38 -25.42 -1.07
CA LYS A 138 7.39 -24.32 -0.92
C LYS A 138 6.62 -24.24 0.40
N HIS A 139 6.82 -25.16 1.34
CA HIS A 139 6.05 -25.16 2.59
C HIS A 139 6.85 -24.65 3.78
N SER A 140 6.86 -23.32 3.91
CA SER A 140 7.35 -22.60 5.07
C SER A 140 6.24 -21.66 5.56
N THR A 141 6.14 -21.47 6.88
CA THR A 141 5.16 -20.54 7.48
C THR A 141 5.19 -19.15 6.80
N TYR A 142 6.37 -18.73 6.32
CA TYR A 142 6.59 -17.55 5.48
C TYR A 142 7.25 -17.97 4.15
N THR A 143 6.67 -17.57 3.02
CA THR A 143 7.20 -17.94 1.68
C THR A 143 7.97 -16.78 1.03
N ARG A 144 9.05 -17.12 0.33
CA ARG A 144 9.87 -16.20 -0.45
C ARG A 144 9.00 -15.51 -1.51
N GLY A 145 9.11 -14.19 -1.60
CA GLY A 145 8.35 -13.38 -2.55
C GLY A 145 7.01 -12.87 -2.02
N GLN A 146 6.53 -13.31 -0.85
CA GLN A 146 5.39 -12.65 -0.20
C GLN A 146 5.81 -11.28 0.32
N SER A 147 4.94 -10.26 0.17
CA SER A 147 5.21 -8.92 0.67
C SER A 147 5.24 -8.94 2.20
N VAL A 148 6.28 -8.33 2.77
CA VAL A 148 6.46 -8.20 4.24
C VAL A 148 5.34 -7.35 4.86
N TYR A 149 4.64 -6.56 4.04
CA TYR A 149 3.69 -5.55 4.49
C TYR A 149 2.22 -5.91 4.26
N SER A 150 1.95 -7.07 3.64
CA SER A 150 0.57 -7.48 3.30
C SER A 150 0.16 -8.78 3.96
N ALA A 151 0.79 -9.16 5.08
CA ALA A 151 0.37 -10.32 5.87
C ALA A 151 -0.36 -9.84 7.14
N PRO A 152 -1.68 -10.09 7.30
CA PRO A 152 -2.59 -10.83 6.41
C PRO A 152 -3.04 -10.03 5.17
N VAL A 153 -3.33 -10.71 4.06
CA VAL A 153 -3.88 -10.07 2.86
C VAL A 153 -5.41 -9.90 3.00
N GLY A 154 -5.99 -8.93 2.28
CA GLY A 154 -7.45 -8.85 2.13
C GLY A 154 -8.20 -8.23 3.32
N ALA A 155 -9.30 -8.88 3.74
CA ALA A 155 -10.25 -8.33 4.73
C ALA A 155 -9.62 -8.10 6.12
N GLY A 156 -8.54 -8.83 6.46
CA GLY A 156 -7.82 -8.70 7.73
C GLY A 156 -7.09 -7.36 7.92
N ILE A 157 -6.77 -6.62 6.84
CA ILE A 157 -6.19 -5.27 6.96
C ILE A 157 -7.27 -4.22 7.28
N ARG A 158 -8.52 -4.46 6.86
CA ARG A 158 -9.63 -3.48 7.01
C ARG A 158 -10.10 -3.36 8.46
N SER A 159 -10.03 -4.43 9.25
CA SER A 159 -10.55 -4.45 10.62
C SER A 159 -9.63 -3.82 11.66
N GLY A 160 -8.42 -3.40 11.29
CA GLY A 160 -7.37 -3.12 12.27
C GLY A 160 -6.99 -4.40 13.04
N SER A 161 -6.03 -4.28 13.96
CA SER A 161 -5.86 -5.29 15.00
C SER A 161 -7.14 -5.32 15.82
N LEU A 162 -8.07 -6.21 15.48
CA LEU A 162 -9.09 -6.63 16.43
C LEU A 162 -8.35 -7.12 17.67
N ALA A 163 -8.95 -6.99 18.86
CA ALA A 163 -8.38 -7.55 20.11
C ALA A 163 -8.05 -9.06 19.97
N THR A 164 -8.59 -9.67 18.91
CA THR A 164 -8.39 -11.02 18.47
C THR A 164 -7.74 -10.99 17.08
N GLY A 165 -6.42 -11.23 16.98
CA GLY A 165 -5.76 -11.55 15.70
C GLY A 165 -5.07 -10.42 14.92
N GLY A 166 -4.60 -9.35 15.57
CA GLY A 166 -3.65 -8.43 14.93
C GLY A 166 -2.19 -8.71 15.25
N GLN A 167 -1.27 -7.96 14.65
CA GLN A 167 0.20 -8.13 14.75
C GLN A 167 0.77 -8.04 16.19
N TYR A 168 -0.03 -7.62 17.17
CA TYR A 168 0.30 -7.60 18.61
C TYR A 168 -0.10 -8.85 19.37
N ASP A 169 -0.77 -9.81 18.72
CA ASP A 169 -1.03 -11.15 19.24
C ASP A 169 0.21 -12.07 19.07
N LEU A 170 1.31 -11.52 18.54
CA LEU A 170 2.55 -12.21 18.13
C LEU A 170 2.36 -13.42 17.19
N VAL A 171 1.12 -13.74 16.81
CA VAL A 171 0.76 -14.74 15.81
C VAL A 171 1.10 -14.21 14.42
N GLY A 172 2.36 -14.39 14.03
CA GLY A 172 2.91 -13.86 12.78
C GLY A 172 4.14 -12.98 12.96
N THR A 173 4.46 -12.56 14.19
CA THR A 173 5.80 -12.10 14.55
C THR A 173 6.65 -13.32 14.89
N GLY A 174 7.97 -13.26 14.68
CA GLY A 174 8.83 -14.45 14.80
C GLY A 174 9.64 -14.77 13.53
N PHE A 175 9.46 -14.01 12.44
CA PHE A 175 10.33 -14.13 11.27
C PHE A 175 11.81 -14.01 11.63
N SER A 176 12.18 -13.15 12.60
CA SER A 176 13.56 -13.00 13.06
C SER A 176 14.03 -14.09 14.04
N LYS A 177 13.12 -14.95 14.51
CA LYS A 177 13.42 -16.05 15.43
C LYS A 177 13.67 -17.33 14.64
N VAL A 178 14.53 -18.16 15.18
CA VAL A 178 14.96 -19.40 14.55
C VAL A 178 14.03 -20.53 14.96
N HIS A 179 13.45 -21.22 13.98
CA HIS A 179 12.58 -22.36 14.21
C HIS A 179 13.28 -23.68 13.92
N LYS A 180 13.00 -24.70 14.74
CA LYS A 180 13.38 -26.09 14.47
C LYS A 180 12.13 -26.97 14.49
N ASN A 181 12.13 -27.97 13.62
CA ASN A 181 11.02 -28.88 13.43
C ASN A 181 11.30 -30.27 14.01
N ALA A 182 10.23 -30.93 14.43
CA ALA A 182 10.19 -32.37 14.69
C ALA A 182 9.02 -32.98 13.93
N LEU A 183 9.20 -34.21 13.44
CA LEU A 183 8.20 -34.97 12.66
C LEU A 183 7.56 -36.12 13.48
N ASN A 184 8.04 -36.32 14.70
CA ASN A 184 7.83 -37.52 15.50
C ASN A 184 7.53 -37.19 16.97
N ILE A 185 6.72 -36.15 17.21
CA ILE A 185 6.18 -35.88 18.55
C ILE A 185 5.04 -36.87 18.81
N SER A 186 5.03 -37.49 19.99
CA SER A 186 3.97 -38.41 20.40
C SER A 186 2.86 -37.72 21.19
N SER A 187 1.62 -38.16 20.97
CA SER A 187 0.48 -37.89 21.85
C SER A 187 -0.45 -39.10 21.88
N SER A 188 -1.36 -39.13 22.87
CA SER A 188 -2.44 -40.11 22.92
C SER A 188 -3.75 -39.49 22.45
N LEU A 189 -4.70 -40.32 21.97
CA LEU A 189 -6.08 -39.88 21.72
C LEU A 189 -6.77 -39.41 23.01
N ALA A 190 -6.35 -39.92 24.17
CA ALA A 190 -6.86 -39.51 25.48
C ALA A 190 -6.58 -38.02 25.79
N ASP A 191 -5.56 -37.45 25.17
CA ASP A 191 -5.13 -36.07 25.37
C ASP A 191 -5.75 -35.08 24.38
N ILE A 192 -6.65 -35.56 23.51
CA ILE A 192 -7.34 -34.77 22.50
C ILE A 192 -8.83 -34.85 22.77
N GLY A 193 -9.51 -33.73 22.89
CA GLY A 193 -10.92 -33.73 23.28
C GLY A 193 -11.50 -32.34 23.52
N TYR A 194 -12.65 -32.30 24.18
CA TYR A 194 -13.31 -31.07 24.60
C TYR A 194 -14.01 -31.28 25.96
N TRP A 195 -14.46 -30.19 26.58
CA TRP A 195 -15.27 -30.28 27.79
C TRP A 195 -16.76 -30.32 27.45
N ALA A 196 -17.40 -31.48 27.57
CA ALA A 196 -18.85 -31.63 27.45
C ALA A 196 -19.55 -30.78 28.52
N SER A 197 -20.55 -30.01 28.09
CA SER A 197 -21.26 -29.00 28.91
C SER A 197 -20.33 -28.04 29.66
N GLY A 198 -19.12 -27.83 29.12
CA GLY A 198 -18.10 -26.92 29.66
C GLY A 198 -17.38 -27.38 30.93
N SER A 199 -17.59 -28.61 31.43
CA SER A 199 -16.99 -29.08 32.68
C SER A 199 -16.38 -30.49 32.64
N VAL A 200 -16.86 -31.39 31.79
CA VAL A 200 -16.45 -32.81 31.79
C VAL A 200 -15.58 -33.11 30.58
N TRP A 201 -14.33 -33.52 30.78
CA TRP A 201 -13.46 -33.88 29.68
C TRP A 201 -13.98 -35.11 28.92
N THR A 202 -14.10 -34.97 27.61
CA THR A 202 -14.50 -36.03 26.68
C THR A 202 -13.40 -36.20 25.65
N ALA A 203 -12.64 -37.29 25.76
CA ALA A 203 -11.57 -37.61 24.83
C ALA A 203 -12.12 -38.10 23.48
N GLY A 204 -11.41 -37.76 22.39
CA GLY A 204 -11.72 -38.19 21.04
C GLY A 204 -12.86 -37.45 20.34
N ASP A 205 -13.43 -36.41 20.95
CA ASP A 205 -14.54 -35.63 20.37
C ASP A 205 -14.25 -34.11 20.40
N ALA A 206 -15.13 -33.32 19.78
CA ALA A 206 -14.96 -31.90 19.57
C ALA A 206 -16.22 -31.09 19.94
N ALA A 207 -16.03 -29.80 20.22
CA ALA A 207 -17.13 -28.85 20.34
C ALA A 207 -17.68 -28.52 18.95
N ARG A 208 -18.99 -28.74 18.75
CA ARG A 208 -19.64 -28.64 17.42
C ARG A 208 -20.76 -27.60 17.36
N ALA A 209 -21.26 -27.16 18.51
CA ALA A 209 -22.36 -26.22 18.59
C ALA A 209 -22.05 -25.06 19.55
N ALA A 210 -22.82 -23.98 19.44
CA ALA A 210 -22.75 -22.86 20.37
C ALA A 210 -23.00 -23.29 21.84
N GLU A 211 -23.83 -24.33 22.04
CA GLU A 211 -24.10 -24.90 23.37
C GLU A 211 -22.87 -25.54 24.02
N ASP A 212 -21.91 -26.00 23.22
CA ASP A 212 -20.63 -26.52 23.71
C ASP A 212 -19.66 -25.39 24.08
N PHE A 213 -19.87 -24.16 23.58
CA PHE A 213 -19.01 -23.01 23.85
C PHE A 213 -19.31 -22.36 25.22
N VAL A 214 -19.24 -23.17 26.28
CA VAL A 214 -19.48 -22.75 27.66
C VAL A 214 -18.38 -23.27 28.58
N GLY A 215 -18.30 -22.71 29.80
CA GLY A 215 -17.37 -23.16 30.84
C GLY A 215 -15.89 -23.14 30.40
N TYR A 216 -15.20 -24.27 30.56
CA TYR A 216 -13.79 -24.40 30.20
C TYR A 216 -13.52 -24.22 28.71
N ASN A 217 -14.42 -24.61 27.81
CA ASN A 217 -14.24 -24.44 26.37
C ASN A 217 -14.12 -22.94 26.02
N ALA A 218 -15.06 -22.11 26.49
CA ALA A 218 -15.03 -20.67 26.26
C ALA A 218 -13.88 -19.97 27.00
N ARG A 219 -13.58 -20.40 28.23
CA ARG A 219 -12.48 -19.82 29.02
C ARG A 219 -11.11 -20.08 28.39
N PHE A 220 -10.85 -21.29 27.89
CA PHE A 220 -9.55 -21.61 27.31
C PHE A 220 -9.34 -20.97 25.93
N THR A 221 -10.42 -20.66 25.20
CA THR A 221 -10.40 -19.85 23.98
C THR A 221 -10.45 -18.34 24.22
N ASN A 222 -10.34 -17.87 25.46
CA ASN A 222 -10.41 -16.45 25.84
C ASN A 222 -11.71 -15.76 25.42
N TYR A 223 -12.82 -16.50 25.31
CA TYR A 223 -14.12 -15.99 24.87
C TYR A 223 -14.04 -15.33 23.48
N ASP A 224 -13.29 -15.94 22.57
CA ASP A 224 -13.12 -15.44 21.20
C ASP A 224 -14.44 -15.51 20.43
N THR A 225 -15.01 -14.34 20.11
CA THR A 225 -16.29 -14.19 19.40
C THR A 225 -16.25 -14.74 17.97
N ALA A 226 -15.08 -14.78 17.32
CA ALA A 226 -14.97 -15.37 15.99
C ALA A 226 -15.09 -16.90 16.03
N ILE A 227 -14.60 -17.52 17.10
CA ILE A 227 -14.77 -18.96 17.34
C ILE A 227 -16.22 -19.28 17.69
N GLU A 228 -16.83 -18.48 18.55
CA GLU A 228 -18.25 -18.61 18.93
C GLU A 228 -19.18 -18.48 17.71
N ASN A 229 -18.98 -17.46 16.87
CA ASN A 229 -19.75 -17.29 15.64
C ASN A 229 -19.51 -18.45 14.66
N GLY A 230 -18.26 -18.91 14.53
CA GLY A 230 -17.93 -20.06 13.67
C GLY A 230 -18.61 -21.36 14.09
N LEU A 231 -18.73 -21.62 15.40
CA LEU A 231 -19.48 -22.75 15.95
C LEU A 231 -20.99 -22.58 15.79
N THR A 232 -21.50 -21.35 15.96
CA THR A 232 -22.92 -21.03 15.77
C THR A 232 -23.36 -21.23 14.33
N ASP A 233 -22.55 -20.78 13.37
CA ASP A 233 -22.80 -20.91 11.94
C ASP A 233 -22.47 -22.32 11.39
N SER A 234 -22.05 -23.25 12.26
CA SER A 234 -21.60 -24.60 11.86
C SER A 234 -20.51 -24.57 10.77
N ALA A 235 -19.63 -23.57 10.81
CA ALA A 235 -18.57 -23.37 9.82
C ALA A 235 -17.36 -24.30 10.06
N PHE A 236 -17.09 -24.67 11.31
CA PHE A 236 -16.02 -25.57 11.72
C PHE A 236 -16.24 -26.06 13.16
N ASP A 237 -15.57 -27.15 13.54
CA ASP A 237 -15.57 -27.68 14.91
C ASP A 237 -14.22 -27.38 15.60
N VAL A 238 -14.19 -27.39 16.93
CA VAL A 238 -12.99 -27.08 17.72
C VAL A 238 -12.67 -28.19 18.72
N CYS A 239 -11.41 -28.61 18.79
CA CYS A 239 -10.93 -29.50 19.84
C CYS A 239 -9.65 -28.98 20.50
N PHE A 240 -9.39 -29.46 21.70
CA PHE A 240 -8.19 -29.17 22.47
C PHE A 240 -7.25 -30.37 22.43
N MET A 241 -5.95 -30.10 22.37
CA MET A 241 -4.90 -31.12 22.39
C MET A 241 -3.87 -30.76 23.46
N HIS A 242 -3.54 -31.72 24.31
CA HIS A 242 -2.53 -31.57 25.34
C HIS A 242 -1.29 -32.40 24.97
N LEU A 243 -0.13 -31.75 24.87
CA LEU A 243 1.13 -32.42 24.57
C LEU A 243 2.14 -32.22 25.70
N PRO A 244 2.90 -33.25 26.10
CA PRO A 244 3.89 -33.12 27.15
C PRO A 244 5.10 -32.30 26.69
N VAL A 245 5.57 -31.41 27.57
CA VAL A 245 6.75 -30.56 27.33
C VAL A 245 8.03 -31.39 27.13
N THR A 246 8.11 -32.57 27.75
CA THR A 246 9.24 -33.50 27.63
C THR A 246 9.41 -34.08 26.22
N GLU A 247 8.31 -34.28 25.49
CA GLU A 247 8.38 -34.69 24.09
C GLU A 247 8.90 -33.53 23.23
N PHE A 248 8.44 -32.31 23.47
CA PHE A 248 8.96 -31.14 22.76
C PHE A 248 10.45 -30.90 23.03
N SER A 249 10.90 -30.95 24.28
CA SER A 249 12.30 -30.69 24.62
C SER A 249 13.25 -31.78 24.13
N SER A 250 12.79 -33.04 24.04
CA SER A 250 13.59 -34.15 23.54
C SER A 250 13.67 -34.21 22.01
N LYS A 251 12.59 -33.87 21.29
CA LYS A 251 12.55 -33.90 19.82
C LYS A 251 12.98 -32.59 19.18
N ILE A 252 12.77 -31.46 19.87
CA ILE A 252 13.19 -30.12 19.46
C ILE A 252 14.08 -29.53 20.57
N ASN A 253 15.37 -29.91 20.52
CA ASN A 253 16.36 -29.42 21.48
C ASN A 253 16.46 -27.88 21.44
N GLY A 254 16.40 -27.24 22.61
CA GLY A 254 16.47 -25.78 22.78
C GLY A 254 15.15 -25.03 22.63
N THR A 255 14.00 -25.72 22.61
CA THR A 255 12.69 -25.06 22.49
C THR A 255 12.45 -23.99 23.56
N ASP A 256 12.06 -22.79 23.12
CA ASP A 256 11.67 -21.68 23.99
C ASP A 256 10.23 -21.84 24.49
N PHE A 257 10.06 -22.32 25.72
CA PHE A 257 8.74 -22.46 26.34
C PHE A 257 8.19 -21.17 26.97
N THR A 258 8.95 -20.07 26.95
CA THR A 258 8.45 -18.76 27.41
C THR A 258 7.59 -18.08 26.34
N ASN A 259 7.85 -18.40 25.06
CA ASN A 259 7.14 -17.85 23.90
C ASN A 259 6.30 -18.93 23.19
N LEU A 260 5.23 -19.38 23.86
CA LEU A 260 4.37 -20.47 23.37
C LEU A 260 3.67 -20.15 22.04
N GLU A 261 3.46 -18.87 21.73
CA GLU A 261 2.86 -18.38 20.47
C GLU A 261 3.74 -18.70 19.24
N GLN A 262 5.00 -19.11 19.45
CA GLN A 262 5.91 -19.53 18.39
C GLN A 262 5.89 -21.03 18.12
N ILE A 263 5.03 -21.79 18.80
CA ILE A 263 4.88 -23.23 18.59
C ILE A 263 3.72 -23.48 17.62
N ALA A 264 4.05 -24.09 16.49
CA ALA A 264 3.12 -24.44 15.42
C ALA A 264 3.04 -25.96 15.25
N ILE A 265 1.82 -26.50 15.23
CA ILE A 265 1.54 -27.87 14.80
C ILE A 265 1.16 -27.79 13.32
N THR A 266 1.84 -28.58 12.49
CA THR A 266 1.70 -28.50 11.03
C THR A 266 1.27 -29.81 10.40
N GLY A 267 1.16 -30.90 11.17
CA GLY A 267 0.64 -32.16 10.66
C GLY A 267 0.47 -33.24 11.72
N PHE A 268 -0.35 -34.24 11.38
CA PHE A 268 -0.67 -35.41 12.20
C PHE A 268 -0.42 -36.72 11.41
N GLY A 269 0.55 -36.74 10.49
CA GLY A 269 0.79 -37.88 9.61
C GLY A 269 -0.41 -38.20 8.70
N ALA A 270 -0.59 -39.50 8.41
CA ALA A 270 -1.72 -40.02 7.65
C ALA A 270 -3.05 -40.03 8.45
N SER A 271 -3.03 -39.68 9.74
CA SER A 271 -4.19 -39.77 10.66
C SER A 271 -4.70 -38.39 11.08
N ALA A 272 -4.70 -37.44 10.14
CA ALA A 272 -5.09 -36.05 10.38
C ALA A 272 -6.58 -35.84 10.70
N ASN A 273 -7.45 -36.84 10.44
CA ASN A 273 -8.88 -36.88 10.79
C ASN A 273 -9.50 -35.49 11.04
N GLY A 274 -9.98 -34.86 9.96
CA GLY A 274 -10.73 -33.61 10.06
C GLY A 274 -9.91 -32.34 10.32
N SER A 275 -8.66 -32.40 10.80
CA SER A 275 -7.88 -31.20 11.11
C SER A 275 -7.57 -30.36 9.89
N VAL A 276 -7.87 -29.07 9.96
CA VAL A 276 -7.64 -28.11 8.88
C VAL A 276 -7.01 -26.84 9.46
N ALA A 277 -6.20 -26.16 8.66
CA ALA A 277 -5.62 -24.89 9.07
C ALA A 277 -6.69 -23.83 9.35
N TRP A 278 -6.45 -22.98 10.34
CA TRP A 278 -7.38 -21.90 10.71
C TRP A 278 -7.60 -20.88 9.59
N GLY A 279 -6.61 -20.67 8.72
CA GLY A 279 -6.68 -19.73 7.60
C GLY A 279 -6.34 -18.29 8.00
N GLU A 280 -6.10 -17.45 6.99
CA GLU A 280 -5.55 -16.10 7.15
C GLU A 280 -6.47 -15.11 7.89
N GLN A 281 -7.76 -15.45 8.02
CA GLN A 281 -8.72 -14.66 8.80
C GLN A 281 -8.45 -14.73 10.31
N PHE A 282 -7.87 -15.83 10.78
CA PHE A 282 -7.67 -16.10 12.21
C PHE A 282 -6.20 -15.99 12.62
N GLN A 283 -5.26 -16.38 11.74
CA GLN A 283 -3.83 -16.26 11.98
C GLN A 283 -3.02 -16.24 10.68
N GLY A 284 -1.86 -15.59 10.72
CA GLY A 284 -0.86 -15.67 9.66
C GLY A 284 -0.12 -17.02 9.64
N GLY A 285 0.29 -17.43 8.45
CA GLY A 285 1.03 -18.67 8.20
C GLY A 285 0.20 -19.73 7.48
N THR A 286 0.79 -20.37 6.48
CA THR A 286 0.13 -21.47 5.75
C THR A 286 0.29 -22.79 6.51
N GLY A 287 -0.74 -23.65 6.49
CA GLY A 287 -0.64 -25.02 7.04
C GLY A 287 -0.53 -25.15 8.56
N VAL A 288 -0.81 -24.09 9.33
CA VAL A 288 -0.81 -24.13 10.81
C VAL A 288 -2.15 -24.62 11.34
N LEU A 289 -2.13 -25.77 12.03
CA LEU A 289 -3.34 -26.46 12.52
C LEU A 289 -3.80 -26.00 13.91
N ASN A 290 -2.89 -25.47 14.73
CA ASN A 290 -3.21 -24.89 16.03
C ASN A 290 -3.38 -23.36 15.96
N LEU A 291 -4.28 -22.79 16.76
CA LEU A 291 -4.39 -21.34 16.89
C LEU A 291 -3.34 -20.83 17.88
N ARG A 292 -2.26 -20.23 17.37
CA ARG A 292 -1.04 -19.99 18.16
C ARG A 292 -1.23 -19.06 19.37
N LYS A 293 -2.13 -18.09 19.29
CA LYS A 293 -2.48 -17.18 20.41
C LYS A 293 -3.11 -17.88 21.62
N LEU A 294 -3.70 -19.05 21.40
CA LEU A 294 -4.40 -19.80 22.44
C LEU A 294 -3.51 -20.89 23.05
N ASN A 295 -2.25 -20.99 22.63
CA ASN A 295 -1.31 -21.93 23.22
C ASN A 295 -1.08 -21.58 24.69
N LYS A 296 -1.35 -22.52 25.59
CA LYS A 296 -1.18 -22.32 27.05
C LYS A 296 -0.32 -23.44 27.62
N ARG A 297 0.57 -23.10 28.55
CA ARG A 297 1.34 -24.09 29.30
C ARG A 297 0.71 -24.30 30.67
N GLY A 298 0.64 -25.55 31.09
CA GLY A 298 0.00 -25.93 32.34
C GLY A 298 0.16 -27.40 32.67
N ASN A 299 -0.51 -27.84 33.73
CA ASN A 299 -0.54 -29.23 34.15
C ASN A 299 -1.81 -29.90 33.63
N TRP A 300 -1.63 -31.09 33.07
CA TRP A 300 -2.67 -31.95 32.55
C TRP A 300 -2.61 -33.30 33.29
N ASP A 301 -3.73 -33.71 33.88
CA ASP A 301 -3.85 -34.97 34.64
C ASP A 301 -4.72 -36.02 33.93
N GLY A 302 -5.13 -35.75 32.68
CA GLY A 302 -6.05 -36.60 31.91
C GLY A 302 -7.52 -36.18 31.98
N SER A 303 -7.89 -35.22 32.84
CA SER A 303 -9.27 -34.69 32.93
C SER A 303 -9.34 -33.18 33.15
N ARG A 304 -8.35 -32.57 33.78
CA ARG A 304 -8.32 -31.16 34.17
C ARG A 304 -7.01 -30.52 33.72
N PHE A 305 -7.16 -29.36 33.08
CA PHE A 305 -6.03 -28.51 32.72
C PHE A 305 -5.93 -27.34 33.69
N VAL A 306 -4.78 -27.19 34.33
CA VAL A 306 -4.48 -26.06 35.24
C VAL A 306 -3.35 -25.25 34.65
N SER A 307 -3.62 -23.99 34.31
CA SER A 307 -2.63 -23.10 33.70
C SER A 307 -1.47 -22.81 34.66
N GLU A 308 -0.25 -23.11 34.22
CA GLU A 308 1.01 -22.83 34.93
C GLU A 308 2.07 -22.41 33.89
N PRO A 309 2.22 -21.10 33.63
CA PRO A 309 3.03 -20.61 32.52
C PRO A 309 4.53 -20.97 32.58
N MET A 310 5.11 -21.09 33.78
CA MET A 310 6.57 -21.28 33.94
C MET A 310 6.98 -22.75 34.09
N ASN A 311 6.19 -23.56 34.81
CA ASN A 311 6.56 -24.92 35.20
C ASN A 311 5.57 -26.01 34.76
N GLY A 312 4.56 -25.67 33.94
CA GLY A 312 3.58 -26.64 33.47
C GLY A 312 4.23 -27.81 32.72
N SER A 313 3.71 -29.01 32.96
CA SER A 313 4.14 -30.27 32.35
C SER A 313 3.68 -30.45 30.90
N HIS A 314 2.61 -29.77 30.49
CA HIS A 314 1.96 -29.92 29.19
C HIS A 314 1.69 -28.56 28.53
N ILE A 315 1.56 -28.58 27.21
CA ILE A 315 1.12 -27.45 26.38
C ILE A 315 -0.24 -27.81 25.79
N GLN A 316 -1.22 -26.96 26.03
CA GLN A 316 -2.54 -27.01 25.44
C GLN A 316 -2.54 -26.26 24.10
N PHE A 317 -3.09 -26.91 23.08
CA PHE A 317 -3.31 -26.38 21.75
C PHE A 317 -4.81 -26.38 21.44
N VAL A 318 -5.25 -25.40 20.66
CA VAL A 318 -6.63 -25.33 20.13
C VAL A 318 -6.58 -25.60 18.63
N LEU A 319 -7.26 -26.65 18.18
CA LEU A 319 -7.25 -27.13 16.80
C LEU A 319 -8.60 -26.85 16.14
N ARG A 320 -8.56 -26.55 14.85
CA ARG A 320 -9.76 -26.46 14.00
C ARG A 320 -9.97 -27.77 13.25
N LEU A 321 -11.22 -28.21 13.22
CA LEU A 321 -11.66 -29.36 12.45
C LEU A 321 -12.66 -28.92 11.38
N THR A 322 -12.74 -29.70 10.30
CA THR A 322 -13.85 -29.63 9.36
C THR A 322 -15.14 -29.97 10.11
N ASN A 323 -16.22 -29.26 9.84
CA ASN A 323 -17.52 -29.52 10.49
C ASN A 323 -17.88 -31.02 10.39
N THR A 324 -18.27 -31.60 11.51
CA THR A 324 -18.70 -32.99 11.71
C THR A 324 -17.58 -34.03 11.59
N ALA A 325 -16.33 -33.61 11.33
CA ALA A 325 -15.22 -34.54 11.22
C ALA A 325 -14.78 -35.11 12.58
N GLY A 326 -14.13 -36.27 12.55
CA GLY A 326 -13.51 -36.85 13.76
C GLY A 326 -12.34 -35.99 14.25
N THR A 327 -11.90 -36.23 15.48
CA THR A 327 -10.67 -35.62 16.01
C THR A 327 -9.42 -36.31 15.46
N PRO A 328 -8.25 -35.65 15.46
CA PRO A 328 -6.98 -36.25 15.10
C PRO A 328 -6.71 -37.47 15.97
N ALA A 329 -6.36 -38.61 15.35
CA ALA A 329 -6.03 -39.84 16.06
C ALA A 329 -4.57 -40.22 15.77
N PRO A 330 -3.60 -39.49 16.32
CA PRO A 330 -2.19 -39.77 16.08
C PRO A 330 -1.83 -41.13 16.66
N ALA A 331 -1.52 -42.10 15.79
CA ALA A 331 -0.82 -43.31 16.20
C ALA A 331 0.64 -42.92 16.49
N THR A 332 1.13 -43.24 17.68
CA THR A 332 2.48 -42.90 18.16
C THR A 332 3.59 -43.24 17.15
N PRO A 333 4.60 -42.37 16.89
CA PRO A 333 4.66 -40.91 16.91
C PRO A 333 4.66 -40.27 15.51
N ILE A 334 3.65 -39.44 15.18
CA ILE A 334 3.48 -38.85 13.83
C ILE A 334 3.17 -37.33 13.81
N ILE A 335 3.20 -36.65 14.96
CA ILE A 335 2.90 -35.22 15.02
C ILE A 335 4.09 -34.43 14.51
N THR A 336 3.82 -33.57 13.53
CA THR A 336 4.78 -32.60 13.03
C THR A 336 4.55 -31.24 13.69
N ALA A 337 5.60 -30.70 14.31
CA ALA A 337 5.57 -29.38 14.92
C ALA A 337 6.87 -28.60 14.67
N SER A 338 6.77 -27.30 14.82
CA SER A 338 7.85 -26.32 14.71
C SER A 338 7.81 -25.40 15.91
N ALA A 339 8.97 -25.11 16.52
CA ALA A 339 9.06 -24.21 17.67
C ALA A 339 10.29 -23.31 17.57
N ALA A 340 10.21 -22.11 18.15
CA ALA A 340 11.36 -21.21 18.26
C ALA A 340 12.38 -21.76 19.27
N ILE A 341 13.67 -21.54 18.98
CA ILE A 341 14.77 -21.93 19.85
C ILE A 341 15.20 -20.74 20.71
N SER A 342 15.49 -20.98 22.00
CA SER A 342 16.16 -20.04 22.89
C SER A 342 17.66 -20.33 22.98
N ASP A 343 18.45 -19.31 23.29
CA ASP A 343 19.87 -19.50 23.61
C ASP A 343 20.02 -20.46 24.80
N ALA A 344 21.01 -21.35 24.71
CA ALA A 344 21.25 -22.37 25.72
C ALA A 344 22.51 -22.01 26.52
N PHE A 345 22.45 -22.29 27.82
CA PHE A 345 23.59 -22.17 28.70
C PHE A 345 24.14 -23.56 28.99
N SER A 346 25.37 -23.83 28.54
CA SER A 346 26.06 -25.07 28.87
C SER A 346 26.98 -24.81 30.05
N VAL A 347 26.71 -25.49 31.17
CA VAL A 347 27.64 -25.55 32.31
C VAL A 347 28.36 -26.88 32.29
N ASN A 348 29.69 -26.85 32.26
CA ASN A 348 30.46 -28.07 32.48
C ASN A 348 30.52 -28.39 34.00
N SER A 349 30.93 -29.61 34.37
CA SER A 349 31.01 -30.01 35.79
C SER A 349 32.04 -29.22 36.60
N GLU A 350 32.84 -28.37 35.95
CA GLU A 350 33.90 -27.55 36.54
C GLU A 350 33.44 -26.09 36.77
N GLY A 351 32.18 -25.76 36.46
CA GLY A 351 31.61 -24.42 36.67
C GLY A 351 31.99 -23.39 35.59
N SER A 352 32.62 -23.83 34.49
CA SER A 352 32.77 -23.00 33.29
C SER A 352 31.44 -22.92 32.55
N THR A 353 31.13 -21.72 32.09
CA THR A 353 29.85 -21.39 31.49
C THR A 353 30.06 -20.94 30.05
N LEU A 354 29.43 -21.63 29.10
CA LEU A 354 29.43 -21.26 27.69
C LEU A 354 27.99 -20.98 27.28
N THR A 355 27.72 -19.74 26.88
CA THR A 355 26.48 -19.40 26.19
C THR A 355 26.62 -19.86 24.75
N ILE A 356 25.80 -20.83 24.35
CA ILE A 356 25.70 -21.26 22.95
C ILE A 356 24.59 -20.40 22.32
N PRO A 357 24.93 -19.42 21.46
CA PRO A 357 23.93 -18.61 20.82
C PRO A 357 23.09 -19.47 19.86
N SER A 358 21.81 -19.14 19.72
CA SER A 358 20.90 -19.73 18.73
C SER A 358 21.32 -19.52 17.27
N PHE A 359 22.33 -18.66 17.04
CA PHE A 359 23.00 -18.40 15.77
C PHE A 359 24.47 -18.82 15.85
N GLU A 360 24.79 -20.06 15.47
CA GLU A 360 26.18 -20.45 15.22
C GLU A 360 26.32 -20.83 13.74
N THR A 361 27.23 -20.15 13.06
CA THR A 361 27.69 -20.55 11.73
C THR A 361 29.06 -21.19 11.91
N ASP A 362 29.13 -22.52 11.90
CA ASP A 362 30.42 -23.15 11.63
C ASP A 362 30.68 -22.90 10.15
N PHE A 363 31.59 -21.98 9.80
CA PHE A 363 31.87 -21.53 8.42
C PHE A 363 32.16 -22.66 7.40
N ALA A 364 32.21 -23.92 7.85
CA ALA A 364 32.25 -25.14 7.06
C ALA A 364 30.90 -25.64 6.52
N VAL A 365 29.75 -25.23 7.09
CA VAL A 365 28.39 -25.70 6.72
C VAL A 365 27.37 -24.56 6.79
N ASP A 366 26.33 -24.61 5.97
CA ASP A 366 25.23 -23.65 6.04
C ASP A 366 24.62 -23.62 7.45
N ALA A 367 24.31 -22.41 7.95
CA ALA A 367 23.73 -22.21 9.27
C ALA A 367 22.48 -23.08 9.45
N SER A 368 22.51 -23.97 10.43
CA SER A 368 21.40 -24.84 10.78
C SER A 368 20.93 -24.49 12.19
N PRO A 369 19.89 -23.66 12.35
CA PRO A 369 18.83 -23.38 11.37
C PRO A 369 19.03 -22.09 10.56
N ARG A 370 18.52 -22.08 9.31
CA ARG A 370 18.81 -21.03 8.31
C ARG A 370 18.32 -19.65 8.76
N ILE A 371 19.17 -18.63 8.58
CA ILE A 371 18.85 -17.25 8.90
C ILE A 371 17.77 -16.70 7.91
N PRO A 372 16.71 -16.07 8.42
CA PRO A 372 15.70 -15.39 7.62
C PRO A 372 16.27 -14.18 6.88
N GLU A 373 15.95 -14.04 5.59
CA GLU A 373 16.43 -12.96 4.72
C GLU A 373 15.26 -12.08 4.28
N VAL A 374 15.45 -10.75 4.29
CA VAL A 374 14.54 -9.81 3.63
C VAL A 374 15.20 -9.37 2.32
N ASP A 375 14.48 -9.50 1.21
CA ASP A 375 14.97 -9.10 -0.10
C ASP A 375 14.19 -7.87 -0.60
N PHE A 376 14.89 -6.94 -1.23
CA PHE A 376 14.28 -5.78 -1.87
C PHE A 376 14.15 -6.09 -3.36
N LYS A 377 12.91 -6.10 -3.87
CA LYS A 377 12.67 -6.32 -5.29
C LYS A 377 12.19 -5.01 -5.90
N ILE A 378 12.97 -4.52 -6.86
CA ILE A 378 12.51 -3.46 -7.75
C ILE A 378 11.69 -4.13 -8.83
N GLU A 379 10.39 -3.85 -8.85
CA GLU A 379 9.50 -4.34 -9.90
C GLU A 379 9.37 -3.29 -11.00
N ALA A 380 9.19 -3.77 -12.23
CA ALA A 380 9.11 -2.94 -13.40
C ALA A 380 7.79 -3.21 -14.14
N THR A 381 7.02 -2.16 -14.41
CA THR A 381 5.84 -2.23 -15.27
C THR A 381 6.11 -1.52 -16.58
N ASN A 382 5.67 -2.10 -17.69
CA ASN A 382 5.76 -1.45 -18.99
C ASN A 382 4.71 -0.34 -19.13
N VAL A 383 5.11 0.78 -19.71
CA VAL A 383 4.20 1.86 -20.09
C VAL A 383 4.53 2.32 -21.51
N VAL A 384 3.49 2.67 -22.25
CA VAL A 384 3.60 3.23 -23.61
C VAL A 384 3.02 4.64 -23.58
N ALA A 385 3.74 5.59 -24.18
CA ALA A 385 3.29 6.97 -24.27
C ALA A 385 2.07 7.11 -25.20
N THR A 386 0.99 7.65 -24.65
CA THR A 386 -0.18 8.10 -25.40
C THR A 386 -0.01 9.55 -25.82
N SER A 387 -0.71 9.99 -26.86
CA SER A 387 -0.64 11.37 -27.35
C SER A 387 -1.95 12.12 -27.14
N ARG A 388 -1.85 13.41 -26.79
CA ARG A 388 -2.96 14.37 -26.90
C ARG A 388 -2.61 15.45 -27.92
N LYS A 389 -3.61 15.92 -28.67
CA LYS A 389 -3.44 16.94 -29.71
C LYS A 389 -4.60 17.91 -29.68
N LEU A 390 -4.30 19.20 -29.83
CA LEU A 390 -5.30 20.24 -30.10
C LEU A 390 -4.85 21.08 -31.30
N ARG A 391 -5.81 21.73 -31.96
CA ARG A 391 -5.53 22.68 -33.04
C ARG A 391 -6.34 23.95 -32.85
N ALA A 392 -5.74 25.10 -33.11
CA ALA A 392 -6.42 26.35 -33.30
C ALA A 392 -6.51 26.71 -34.78
N ARG A 393 -7.57 27.42 -35.13
CA ARG A 393 -7.75 28.13 -36.40
C ARG A 393 -8.21 29.54 -36.06
N TRP A 394 -7.68 30.54 -36.75
CA TRP A 394 -8.13 31.93 -36.61
C TRP A 394 -8.17 32.58 -37.99
N SER A 395 -9.03 33.57 -38.19
CA SER A 395 -9.10 34.28 -39.47
C SER A 395 -7.97 35.32 -39.56
N PRO A 396 -7.37 35.53 -40.76
CA PRO A 396 -6.39 36.58 -40.97
C PRO A 396 -6.93 37.99 -40.67
N GLU A 397 -8.20 38.24 -40.98
CA GLU A 397 -8.90 39.50 -40.73
C GLU A 397 -8.99 39.75 -39.21
N MET A 398 -9.39 38.73 -38.46
CA MET A 398 -9.45 38.83 -36.99
C MET A 398 -8.07 39.10 -36.37
N ALA A 399 -7.01 38.53 -36.93
CA ALA A 399 -5.63 38.82 -36.51
C ALA A 399 -5.24 40.26 -36.77
N GLN A 400 -5.52 40.78 -37.96
CA GLN A 400 -5.25 42.18 -38.29
C GLN A 400 -6.03 43.13 -37.39
N ASP A 401 -7.32 42.83 -37.14
CA ASP A 401 -8.17 43.64 -36.28
C ASP A 401 -7.68 43.63 -34.82
N LEU A 402 -7.42 42.46 -34.24
CA LEU A 402 -6.97 42.34 -32.85
C LEU A 402 -5.58 42.95 -32.63
N THR A 403 -4.66 42.80 -33.57
CA THR A 403 -3.34 43.43 -33.48
C THR A 403 -3.44 44.94 -33.64
N SER A 404 -4.31 45.44 -34.52
CA SER A 404 -4.47 46.89 -34.74
C SER A 404 -5.17 47.61 -33.59
N TYR A 405 -6.18 46.98 -32.98
CA TYR A 405 -6.96 47.61 -31.90
C TYR A 405 -6.40 47.34 -30.51
N TYR A 406 -5.93 46.12 -30.23
CA TYR A 406 -5.54 45.70 -28.88
C TYR A 406 -4.04 45.43 -28.72
N ALA A 407 -3.23 45.55 -29.79
CA ALA A 407 -1.82 45.17 -29.81
C ALA A 407 -1.57 43.72 -29.31
N ILE A 408 -2.57 42.85 -29.47
CA ILE A 408 -2.50 41.43 -29.10
C ILE A 408 -2.08 40.61 -30.31
N ASP A 409 -1.11 39.73 -30.11
CA ASP A 409 -0.76 38.69 -31.07
C ASP A 409 -1.60 37.43 -30.81
N ILE A 410 -2.56 37.18 -31.69
CA ILE A 410 -3.46 36.01 -31.62
C ILE A 410 -2.68 34.71 -31.61
N GLU A 411 -1.57 34.63 -32.35
CA GLU A 411 -0.83 33.38 -32.49
C GLU A 411 -0.26 32.93 -31.15
N VAL A 412 0.31 33.87 -30.40
CA VAL A 412 0.85 33.63 -29.06
C VAL A 412 -0.27 33.33 -28.07
N GLU A 413 -1.35 34.11 -28.06
CA GLU A 413 -2.47 33.91 -27.13
C GLU A 413 -3.19 32.58 -27.33
N MET A 414 -3.50 32.21 -28.58
CA MET A 414 -4.12 30.90 -28.83
C MET A 414 -3.18 29.76 -28.44
N THR A 415 -1.87 29.89 -28.65
CA THR A 415 -0.91 28.88 -28.23
C THR A 415 -0.86 28.73 -26.71
N ASN A 416 -0.96 29.85 -25.98
CA ASN A 416 -1.06 29.84 -24.52
C ASN A 416 -2.32 29.12 -24.04
N ILE A 417 -3.49 29.48 -24.58
CA ILE A 417 -4.78 28.87 -24.22
C ILE A 417 -4.80 27.37 -24.54
N LEU A 418 -4.29 26.97 -25.71
CA LEU A 418 -4.21 25.56 -26.08
C LEU A 418 -3.31 24.76 -25.14
N SER A 419 -2.21 25.36 -24.68
CA SER A 419 -1.29 24.72 -23.72
C SER A 419 -1.96 24.53 -22.36
N GLU A 420 -2.68 25.54 -21.89
CA GLU A 420 -3.44 25.49 -20.64
C GLU A 420 -4.56 24.44 -20.68
N MET A 421 -5.31 24.36 -21.78
CA MET A 421 -6.36 23.35 -21.94
C MET A 421 -5.81 21.91 -21.89
N ILE A 422 -4.67 21.65 -22.55
CA ILE A 422 -4.01 20.33 -22.47
C ILE A 422 -3.62 20.02 -21.02
N THR A 423 -3.13 21.01 -20.29
CA THR A 423 -2.73 20.87 -18.88
C THR A 423 -3.93 20.43 -18.04
N LEU A 424 -5.06 21.13 -18.19
CA LEU A 424 -6.31 20.80 -17.48
C LEU A 424 -6.83 19.41 -17.83
N ASP A 425 -6.73 19.00 -19.09
CA ASP A 425 -7.14 17.65 -19.51
C ASP A 425 -6.25 16.55 -18.90
N ILE A 426 -4.94 16.80 -18.77
CA ILE A 426 -4.01 15.87 -18.12
C ILE A 426 -4.35 15.75 -16.63
N ASP A 427 -4.53 16.87 -15.93
CA ASP A 427 -4.81 16.88 -14.50
C ASP A 427 -6.14 16.16 -14.19
N ARG A 428 -7.19 16.44 -14.97
CA ARG A 428 -8.49 15.76 -14.84
C ARG A 428 -8.41 14.28 -15.09
N GLU A 429 -7.63 13.86 -16.09
CA GLU A 429 -7.42 12.45 -16.37
C GLU A 429 -6.78 11.74 -15.17
N ILE A 430 -5.72 12.33 -14.60
CA ILE A 430 -5.03 11.76 -13.44
C ILE A 430 -5.98 11.71 -12.23
N LEU A 431 -6.68 12.80 -11.93
CA LEU A 431 -7.62 12.85 -10.81
C LEU A 431 -8.75 11.83 -10.96
N ASN A 432 -9.29 11.64 -12.16
CA ASN A 432 -10.32 10.65 -12.42
C ASN A 432 -9.81 9.22 -12.23
N ASP A 433 -8.60 8.91 -12.68
CA ASP A 433 -7.98 7.60 -12.46
C ASP A 433 -7.77 7.34 -10.95
N LEU A 434 -7.27 8.33 -10.22
CA LEU A 434 -7.07 8.24 -8.77
C LEU A 434 -8.40 8.01 -8.04
N LEU A 435 -9.46 8.73 -8.44
CA LEU A 435 -10.77 8.62 -7.83
C LEU A 435 -11.45 7.27 -8.08
N THR A 436 -11.35 6.75 -9.30
CA THR A 436 -12.04 5.52 -9.71
C THR A 436 -11.33 4.26 -9.22
N GLN A 437 -10.01 4.30 -9.05
CA GLN A 437 -9.19 3.14 -8.69
C GLN A 437 -8.79 3.11 -7.21
N ALA A 438 -9.20 4.07 -6.39
CA ALA A 438 -8.92 4.10 -4.95
C ALA A 438 -9.47 2.84 -4.24
N SER A 439 -8.59 2.07 -3.58
CA SER A 439 -8.94 0.81 -2.91
C SER A 439 -8.65 0.80 -1.41
N ALA A 440 -8.03 1.85 -0.86
CA ALA A 440 -7.59 1.84 0.53
C ALA A 440 -8.78 1.86 1.50
N ALA A 441 -9.69 2.82 1.35
CA ALA A 441 -10.95 2.88 2.06
C ALA A 441 -11.96 3.67 1.22
N ASN A 442 -13.22 3.22 1.22
CA ASN A 442 -14.34 3.94 0.60
C ASN A 442 -15.35 4.16 1.71
N TYR A 443 -15.28 5.33 2.35
CA TYR A 443 -16.11 5.66 3.51
C TYR A 443 -17.25 6.59 3.16
N PHE A 444 -18.27 6.57 4.01
CA PHE A 444 -19.45 7.42 3.90
C PHE A 444 -19.58 8.30 5.14
N TRP A 445 -19.96 9.56 4.93
CA TRP A 445 -20.29 10.52 5.99
C TRP A 445 -21.49 11.36 5.54
N SER A 446 -22.36 11.79 6.46
CA SER A 446 -23.51 12.63 6.13
C SER A 446 -23.33 14.06 6.61
N ARG A 447 -23.66 15.03 5.76
CA ARG A 447 -23.70 16.44 6.12
C ARG A 447 -24.84 16.79 7.08
N ALA A 448 -25.95 16.04 7.06
CA ALA A 448 -27.11 16.31 7.88
C ALA A 448 -26.83 16.03 9.37
N PRO A 449 -26.87 17.05 10.26
CA PRO A 449 -26.61 16.85 11.68
C PRO A 449 -27.54 15.80 12.29
N GLY A 450 -26.97 14.84 13.00
CA GLY A 450 -27.73 13.76 13.66
C GLY A 450 -28.03 12.54 12.79
N ARG A 451 -27.78 12.58 11.47
CA ARG A 451 -27.88 11.41 10.60
C ARG A 451 -26.60 10.59 10.65
N LEU A 452 -26.54 9.65 11.59
CA LEU A 452 -25.41 8.74 11.71
C LEU A 452 -25.51 7.66 10.64
N VAL A 453 -24.42 7.45 9.90
CA VAL A 453 -24.33 6.45 8.84
C VAL A 453 -23.25 5.43 9.16
N ASN A 454 -23.48 4.18 8.77
CA ASN A 454 -22.45 3.17 8.78
C ASN A 454 -21.37 3.57 7.76
N LYS A 455 -20.15 3.81 8.26
CA LYS A 455 -19.02 4.27 7.45
C LYS A 455 -18.66 3.37 6.27
N TYR A 456 -19.05 2.09 6.27
CA TYR A 456 -18.74 1.15 5.17
C TYR A 456 -19.83 1.02 4.12
N THR A 457 -21.10 1.19 4.49
CA THR A 457 -22.25 0.91 3.62
C THR A 457 -23.07 2.16 3.29
N GLY A 458 -22.88 3.26 4.02
CA GLY A 458 -23.64 4.49 3.88
C GLY A 458 -25.09 4.38 4.35
N GLN A 459 -25.49 3.24 4.94
CA GLN A 459 -26.83 3.04 5.50
C GLN A 459 -26.95 3.75 6.84
N GLU A 460 -28.14 4.26 7.17
CA GLU A 460 -28.39 4.90 8.45
C GLU A 460 -28.25 3.92 9.62
N ALA A 461 -27.51 4.35 10.65
CA ALA A 461 -27.39 3.65 11.92
C ALA A 461 -28.44 4.20 12.89
N LEU A 462 -29.69 3.80 12.69
CA LEU A 462 -30.82 4.17 13.56
C LEU A 462 -30.80 3.37 14.86
N GLN A 463 -31.22 4.00 15.96
CA GLN A 463 -31.63 3.26 17.15
C GLN A 463 -32.96 2.55 16.87
N THR A 464 -33.02 1.24 17.13
CA THR A 464 -34.28 0.48 17.03
C THR A 464 -35.30 0.91 18.10
N SER A 465 -34.86 1.42 19.25
CA SER A 465 -35.71 1.98 20.33
C SER A 465 -34.95 2.93 21.25
N SER A 466 -35.66 3.74 22.04
CA SER A 466 -35.11 4.70 23.02
C SER A 466 -34.44 4.07 24.25
N LEU A 467 -34.59 2.76 24.43
CA LEU A 467 -33.96 1.97 25.50
C LEU A 467 -32.77 1.15 24.97
N SER A 468 -32.58 1.10 23.66
CA SER A 468 -31.47 0.38 23.03
C SER A 468 -30.19 1.20 23.18
N ALA A 469 -29.11 0.55 23.63
CA ALA A 469 -27.78 1.11 23.47
C ALA A 469 -27.50 1.25 21.96
N GLY A 470 -27.57 2.47 21.46
CA GLY A 470 -27.22 2.84 20.10
C GLY A 470 -26.71 4.28 20.11
N PRO A 471 -26.09 4.75 19.02
CA PRO A 471 -25.38 6.01 19.05
C PRO A 471 -26.39 7.14 19.29
N MET A 472 -26.27 7.78 20.45
CA MET A 472 -27.15 8.86 20.88
C MET A 472 -26.59 10.19 20.35
N MET A 473 -27.49 11.01 19.81
CA MET A 473 -27.20 12.35 19.34
C MET A 473 -26.63 13.18 20.49
N LEU A 474 -25.32 13.46 20.46
CA LEU A 474 -24.61 14.23 21.48
C LEU A 474 -23.86 15.44 20.90
N SER A 475 -24.24 15.93 19.73
CA SER A 475 -23.66 17.16 19.15
C SER A 475 -24.66 18.31 19.27
N PRO A 476 -24.44 19.28 20.17
CA PRO A 476 -25.30 20.46 20.31
C PRO A 476 -25.10 21.49 19.18
N ASN A 477 -23.95 21.46 18.49
CA ASN A 477 -23.51 22.50 17.56
C ASN A 477 -23.04 21.91 16.21
N GLN A 478 -23.34 22.59 15.10
CA GLN A 478 -22.92 22.19 13.75
C GLN A 478 -21.39 22.06 13.59
N GLN A 479 -20.60 22.81 14.37
CA GLN A 479 -19.13 22.74 14.34
C GLN A 479 -18.59 21.40 14.84
N ASP A 480 -19.17 20.86 15.92
CA ASP A 480 -18.81 19.55 16.44
C ASP A 480 -19.21 18.44 15.46
N TRP A 481 -20.31 18.63 14.72
CA TRP A 481 -20.70 17.72 13.64
C TRP A 481 -19.67 17.70 12.51
N TYR A 482 -19.20 18.85 12.03
CA TYR A 482 -18.16 18.89 11.00
C TYR A 482 -16.82 18.30 11.48
N GLN A 483 -16.53 18.33 12.79
CA GLN A 483 -15.35 17.64 13.33
C GLN A 483 -15.41 16.12 13.12
N THR A 484 -16.61 15.52 13.09
CA THR A 484 -16.77 14.08 12.76
C THR A 484 -16.36 13.76 11.32
N LEU A 485 -16.48 14.69 10.37
CA LEU A 485 -15.94 14.52 9.02
C LEU A 485 -14.41 14.38 9.08
N VAL A 486 -13.73 15.22 9.87
CA VAL A 486 -12.27 15.16 10.05
C VAL A 486 -11.83 13.82 10.67
N GLU A 487 -12.63 13.27 11.58
CA GLU A 487 -12.42 11.93 12.12
C GLU A 487 -12.49 10.88 11.02
N THR A 488 -13.52 10.89 10.17
CA THR A 488 -13.64 9.93 9.06
C THR A 488 -12.50 10.05 8.04
N ILE A 489 -12.05 11.27 7.73
CA ILE A 489 -10.89 11.54 6.87
C ILE A 489 -9.63 10.95 7.51
N THR A 490 -9.46 11.12 8.82
CA THR A 490 -8.30 10.60 9.55
C THR A 490 -8.31 9.09 9.66
N ASP A 491 -9.47 8.46 9.85
CA ASP A 491 -9.60 7.00 9.79
C ASP A 491 -9.26 6.47 8.39
N ALA A 492 -9.72 7.11 7.32
CA ALA A 492 -9.34 6.75 5.95
C ALA A 492 -7.82 6.89 5.73
N GLY A 493 -7.21 7.96 6.24
CA GLY A 493 -5.75 8.15 6.21
C GLY A 493 -4.98 7.07 6.98
N ASN A 494 -5.51 6.63 8.13
CA ASN A 494 -4.92 5.54 8.91
C ASN A 494 -5.11 4.18 8.24
N GLN A 495 -6.18 3.96 7.46
CA GLN A 495 -6.32 2.76 6.63
C GLN A 495 -5.27 2.70 5.52
N ILE A 496 -4.94 3.84 4.89
CA ILE A 496 -3.81 3.93 3.96
C ILE A 496 -2.51 3.56 4.68
N LEU A 497 -2.26 4.07 5.89
CA LEU A 497 -1.09 3.70 6.68
C LEU A 497 -1.06 2.19 6.97
N ARG A 498 -2.19 1.58 7.34
CA ARG A 498 -2.28 0.14 7.62
C ARG A 498 -1.96 -0.72 6.40
N LYS A 499 -2.44 -0.33 5.22
CA LYS A 499 -2.22 -1.10 3.98
C LYS A 499 -0.85 -0.89 3.37
N THR A 500 -0.30 0.32 3.48
CA THR A 500 0.95 0.68 2.80
C THR A 500 2.17 0.60 3.70
N LEU A 501 2.03 0.82 5.00
CA LEU A 501 3.11 0.92 5.98
C LEU A 501 4.23 1.89 5.56
N ARG A 502 3.87 2.95 4.82
CA ARG A 502 4.80 4.02 4.38
C ARG A 502 4.49 5.38 5.01
N GLY A 503 3.23 5.59 5.36
CA GLY A 503 2.77 6.83 5.97
C GLY A 503 1.26 6.91 5.89
N SER A 504 0.69 7.77 6.71
CA SER A 504 -0.72 8.15 6.57
C SER A 504 -0.87 9.16 5.45
N ALA A 505 -2.09 9.30 4.96
CA ALA A 505 -2.45 10.34 3.99
C ALA A 505 -1.90 11.73 4.36
N ASN A 506 -1.50 12.48 3.33
CA ASN A 506 -0.89 13.81 3.43
C ASN A 506 -1.54 14.85 2.52
N PHE A 507 -2.40 14.45 1.58
CA PHE A 507 -3.15 15.39 0.74
C PHE A 507 -4.63 15.00 0.62
N LEU A 508 -5.44 16.00 0.32
CA LEU A 508 -6.88 15.90 0.06
C LEU A 508 -7.20 16.66 -1.23
N VAL A 509 -8.07 16.11 -2.08
CA VAL A 509 -8.65 16.82 -3.22
C VAL A 509 -10.16 16.83 -3.08
N THR A 510 -10.78 18.01 -3.13
CA THR A 510 -12.22 18.19 -2.91
C THR A 510 -12.85 19.13 -3.93
N SER A 511 -14.18 19.01 -4.05
CA SER A 511 -15.01 20.00 -4.72
C SER A 511 -15.06 21.32 -3.92
N PRO A 512 -15.46 22.44 -4.54
CA PRO A 512 -15.66 23.69 -3.83
C PRO A 512 -16.69 23.60 -2.71
N GLU A 513 -17.77 22.82 -2.90
CA GLU A 513 -18.85 22.69 -1.92
C GLU A 513 -18.39 21.98 -0.63
N VAL A 514 -17.59 20.93 -0.76
CA VAL A 514 -17.01 20.24 0.40
C VAL A 514 -15.88 21.07 0.99
N CYS A 515 -15.12 21.81 0.17
CA CYS A 515 -14.11 22.74 0.65
C CYS A 515 -14.73 23.79 1.57
N THR A 516 -15.93 24.30 1.27
CA THR A 516 -16.65 25.23 2.16
C THR A 516 -16.90 24.61 3.54
N ILE A 517 -17.25 23.33 3.63
CA ILE A 517 -17.41 22.65 4.93
C ILE A 517 -16.07 22.63 5.68
N LEU A 518 -14.98 22.32 4.98
CA LEU A 518 -13.64 22.27 5.57
C LEU A 518 -13.14 23.65 6.03
N GLU A 519 -13.44 24.71 5.28
CA GLU A 519 -13.05 26.09 5.61
C GLU A 519 -13.71 26.61 6.89
N HIS A 520 -14.89 26.08 7.25
CA HIS A 520 -15.59 26.43 8.49
C HIS A 520 -15.09 25.63 9.71
N LEU A 521 -14.16 24.69 9.52
CA LEU A 521 -13.53 23.98 10.63
C LEU A 521 -12.48 24.87 11.31
N VAL A 522 -12.47 24.86 12.64
CA VAL A 522 -11.42 25.53 13.44
C VAL A 522 -10.03 24.96 13.15
N SER A 523 -9.94 23.69 12.75
CA SER A 523 -8.68 23.00 12.43
C SER A 523 -8.11 23.38 11.06
N TYR A 524 -8.84 24.12 10.23
CA TYR A 524 -8.41 24.51 8.90
C TYR A 524 -7.58 25.79 8.95
N LYS A 525 -6.44 25.78 8.25
CA LYS A 525 -5.58 26.96 8.06
C LYS A 525 -5.49 27.26 6.58
N THR A 526 -5.85 28.46 6.17
CA THR A 526 -5.72 28.90 4.78
C THR A 526 -4.24 29.02 4.39
N ALA A 527 -3.91 28.61 3.17
CA ALA A 527 -2.59 28.82 2.59
C ALA A 527 -2.61 30.15 1.83
N TYR A 528 -1.91 31.17 2.34
CA TYR A 528 -1.71 32.41 1.60
C TYR A 528 -0.37 32.33 0.84
N LYS A 529 -0.42 32.46 -0.48
CA LYS A 529 0.80 32.65 -1.29
C LYS A 529 1.21 34.12 -1.19
N ILE A 530 2.20 34.39 -0.35
CA ILE A 530 2.74 35.74 -0.12
C ILE A 530 4.07 35.85 -0.87
N ASP A 531 4.18 36.85 -1.74
CA ASP A 531 5.41 37.15 -2.49
C ASP A 531 6.52 37.68 -1.54
N SER A 532 7.77 37.77 -2.00
CA SER A 532 8.89 38.34 -1.24
C SER A 532 8.68 39.79 -0.79
N ASP A 533 7.73 40.51 -1.40
CA ASP A 533 7.29 41.86 -1.02
C ASP A 533 6.07 41.89 -0.08
N GLY A 534 5.64 40.75 0.46
CA GLY A 534 4.55 40.70 1.45
C GLY A 534 3.14 40.87 0.87
N GLN A 535 3.00 40.89 -0.47
CA GLN A 535 1.71 40.97 -1.14
C GLN A 535 1.12 39.57 -1.39
N VAL A 536 -0.20 39.43 -1.19
CA VAL A 536 -0.93 38.21 -1.55
C VAL A 536 -1.02 38.16 -3.07
N GLN A 537 -0.28 37.25 -3.70
CA GLN A 537 -0.33 37.11 -5.15
C GLN A 537 -1.66 36.44 -5.52
N GLY A 538 -2.64 37.24 -5.95
CA GLY A 538 -3.89 36.76 -6.55
C GLY A 538 -3.64 36.21 -7.96
N ALA A 539 -2.84 35.16 -8.07
CA ALA A 539 -2.81 34.38 -9.30
C ALA A 539 -4.04 33.48 -9.28
N MET A 540 -5.14 33.89 -9.94
CA MET A 540 -6.20 32.97 -10.33
C MET A 540 -5.54 31.87 -11.18
N SER A 541 -5.16 30.75 -10.56
CA SER A 541 -4.70 29.57 -11.28
C SER A 541 -5.94 28.84 -11.78
N VAL A 542 -6.07 28.70 -13.09
CA VAL A 542 -7.14 27.91 -13.67
C VAL A 542 -6.87 26.43 -13.34
N GLY A 543 -7.82 25.80 -12.64
CA GLY A 543 -7.72 24.38 -12.27
C GLY A 543 -7.74 24.16 -10.75
N ALA A 544 -7.08 23.10 -10.30
CA ALA A 544 -7.01 22.73 -8.91
C ALA A 544 -6.00 23.59 -8.14
N GLU A 545 -6.44 24.26 -7.08
CA GLU A 545 -5.62 25.18 -6.28
C GLU A 545 -5.39 24.62 -4.87
N GLU A 546 -4.21 24.84 -4.28
CA GLU A 546 -3.98 24.61 -2.86
C GLU A 546 -4.79 25.63 -2.04
N ALA A 547 -5.89 25.18 -1.43
CA ALA A 547 -6.77 26.02 -0.64
C ALA A 547 -6.20 26.27 0.78
N GLY A 548 -5.51 25.28 1.35
CA GLY A 548 -5.01 25.35 2.71
C GLY A 548 -4.51 24.04 3.28
N LYS A 549 -4.29 24.03 4.59
CA LYS A 549 -3.87 22.87 5.36
C LYS A 549 -4.89 22.54 6.44
N LEU A 550 -5.32 21.28 6.49
CA LEU A 550 -6.15 20.75 7.56
C LEU A 550 -5.27 20.14 8.66
N ASN A 551 -5.39 20.63 9.89
CA ASN A 551 -4.64 20.19 11.08
C ASN A 551 -3.10 20.23 10.90
N GLY A 552 -2.60 21.08 10.00
CA GLY A 552 -1.17 21.15 9.65
C GLY A 552 -0.60 19.88 8.97
N ARG A 553 -1.44 18.89 8.69
CA ARG A 553 -1.05 17.57 8.18
C ARG A 553 -1.44 17.36 6.72
N TYR A 554 -2.69 17.66 6.39
CA TYR A 554 -3.21 17.42 5.04
C TYR A 554 -3.18 18.71 4.23
N THR A 555 -2.56 18.70 3.06
CA THR A 555 -2.70 19.76 2.06
C THR A 555 -4.01 19.59 1.30
N VAL A 556 -4.88 20.59 1.35
CA VAL A 556 -6.21 20.56 0.73
C VAL A 556 -6.13 21.26 -0.62
N TYR A 557 -6.44 20.52 -1.68
CA TYR A 557 -6.58 21.02 -3.04
C TYR A 557 -8.06 21.13 -3.41
N LYS A 558 -8.46 22.30 -3.92
CA LYS A 558 -9.81 22.58 -4.39
C LYS A 558 -9.82 22.56 -5.91
N ASP A 559 -10.57 21.62 -6.49
CA ASP A 559 -10.79 21.56 -7.94
C ASP A 559 -12.28 21.84 -8.25
N PRO A 560 -12.60 22.90 -9.01
CA PRO A 560 -13.98 23.23 -9.39
C PRO A 560 -14.73 22.12 -10.12
N TYR A 561 -14.01 21.24 -10.83
CA TYR A 561 -14.61 20.18 -11.64
C TYR A 561 -14.67 18.83 -10.93
N PHE A 562 -14.24 18.78 -9.67
CA PHE A 562 -14.31 17.57 -8.86
C PHE A 562 -15.77 17.23 -8.49
N PRO A 563 -16.16 15.94 -8.45
CA PRO A 563 -17.51 15.55 -8.05
C PRO A 563 -17.90 16.16 -6.71
N SER A 564 -19.08 16.80 -6.66
CA SER A 564 -19.52 17.61 -5.52
C SER A 564 -19.54 16.86 -4.20
N ASN A 565 -19.85 15.56 -4.21
CA ASN A 565 -20.04 14.73 -3.04
C ASN A 565 -18.84 13.84 -2.67
N LYS A 566 -17.66 14.06 -3.24
CA LYS A 566 -16.49 13.21 -2.99
C LYS A 566 -15.29 13.99 -2.44
N ILE A 567 -14.49 13.28 -1.66
CA ILE A 567 -13.17 13.69 -1.18
C ILE A 567 -12.20 12.58 -1.59
N LEU A 568 -11.16 12.93 -2.36
CA LEU A 568 -10.04 12.04 -2.61
C LEU A 568 -8.99 12.28 -1.52
N ILE A 569 -8.51 11.20 -0.92
CA ILE A 569 -7.49 11.20 0.12
C ILE A 569 -6.33 10.36 -0.38
N GLY A 570 -5.11 10.87 -0.28
CA GLY A 570 -3.94 10.10 -0.72
C GLY A 570 -2.71 10.31 0.12
N HIS A 571 -1.79 9.36 -0.03
CA HIS A 571 -0.43 9.46 0.48
C HIS A 571 0.57 9.52 -0.67
N LYS A 572 1.48 10.49 -0.61
CA LYS A 572 2.66 10.56 -1.47
C LYS A 572 3.92 10.66 -0.61
N GLY A 573 4.85 9.73 -0.79
CA GLY A 573 6.12 9.72 -0.06
C GLY A 573 7.10 10.79 -0.53
N GLY A 574 8.23 10.90 0.18
CA GLY A 574 9.28 11.86 -0.15
C GLY A 574 10.10 11.46 -1.37
N THR A 575 10.08 10.17 -1.73
CA THR A 575 10.77 9.64 -2.90
C THR A 575 9.78 9.29 -4.03
N PHE A 576 10.26 9.35 -5.27
CA PHE A 576 9.45 9.01 -6.45
C PHE A 576 9.07 7.51 -6.52
N LEU A 577 9.65 6.67 -5.66
CA LEU A 577 9.32 5.23 -5.56
C LEU A 577 8.17 4.97 -4.58
N GLU A 578 7.74 5.97 -3.82
CA GLU A 578 6.71 5.87 -2.77
C GLU A 578 5.40 6.54 -3.21
N SER A 579 4.83 6.08 -4.33
CA SER A 579 3.51 6.53 -4.78
C SER A 579 2.76 5.39 -5.48
N GLY A 580 1.44 5.37 -5.31
CA GLY A 580 0.57 4.38 -5.94
C GLY A 580 0.32 4.62 -7.43
N TYR A 581 0.58 5.82 -7.93
CA TYR A 581 0.36 6.23 -9.31
C TYR A 581 1.59 6.90 -9.89
N ILE A 582 1.89 6.59 -11.15
CA ILE A 582 3.04 7.15 -11.86
C ILE A 582 2.57 7.89 -13.11
N TYR A 583 2.94 9.16 -13.19
CA TYR A 583 2.86 9.99 -14.39
C TYR A 583 4.21 10.05 -15.07
N ALA A 584 4.26 9.71 -16.36
CA ALA A 584 5.52 9.52 -17.09
C ALA A 584 5.57 10.40 -18.34
N PRO A 585 5.93 11.70 -18.22
CA PRO A 585 6.03 12.58 -19.38
C PRO A 585 7.16 12.14 -20.31
N TYR A 586 6.91 12.17 -21.62
CA TYR A 586 7.92 11.88 -22.64
C TYR A 586 8.29 13.15 -23.41
N VAL A 587 7.36 13.67 -24.21
CA VAL A 587 7.52 14.93 -24.95
C VAL A 587 6.44 15.89 -24.50
N PRO A 588 6.81 16.94 -23.74
CA PRO A 588 5.85 17.77 -23.05
C PRO A 588 4.99 18.61 -24.00
N LEU A 589 5.59 19.16 -25.06
CA LEU A 589 4.94 20.13 -25.93
C LEU A 589 5.56 20.10 -27.33
N ILE A 590 4.78 19.75 -28.35
CA ILE A 590 5.17 19.83 -29.75
C ILE A 590 4.26 20.86 -30.40
N LEU A 591 4.84 21.88 -31.01
CA LEU A 591 4.10 22.94 -31.68
C LEU A 591 4.36 22.84 -33.18
N THR A 592 3.31 22.77 -33.98
CA THR A 592 3.49 22.86 -35.43
C THR A 592 3.80 24.30 -35.82
N PRO A 593 4.55 24.53 -36.92
CA PRO A 593 4.55 25.85 -37.55
C PRO A 593 3.12 26.25 -37.95
N VAL A 594 2.88 27.53 -38.20
CA VAL A 594 1.61 28.01 -38.74
C VAL A 594 1.47 27.52 -40.17
N ILE A 595 0.39 26.78 -40.44
CA ILE A 595 0.07 26.25 -41.77
C ILE A 595 -1.15 27.01 -42.29
N TYR A 596 -1.05 27.53 -43.51
CA TYR A 596 -2.17 28.15 -44.20
C TYR A 596 -2.95 27.11 -45.01
N SER A 597 -4.27 27.07 -44.84
CA SER A 597 -5.14 26.23 -45.67
C SER A 597 -5.07 26.67 -47.13
N GLN A 598 -4.94 25.74 -48.07
CA GLN A 598 -4.87 26.08 -49.52
C GLN A 598 -6.17 26.64 -50.08
N GLU A 599 -7.31 26.27 -49.48
CA GLU A 599 -8.64 26.64 -49.96
C GLU A 599 -9.05 28.06 -49.50
N ASP A 600 -8.77 28.40 -48.24
CA ASP A 600 -9.31 29.61 -47.59
C ASP A 600 -8.23 30.53 -47.01
N PHE A 601 -6.94 30.17 -47.15
CA PHE A 601 -5.80 30.90 -46.55
C PHE A 601 -5.90 31.15 -45.02
N VAL A 602 -6.77 30.41 -44.33
CA VAL A 602 -6.93 30.52 -42.88
C VAL A 602 -5.73 29.85 -42.17
N PRO A 603 -5.00 30.56 -41.29
CA PRO A 603 -3.90 29.99 -40.51
C PRO A 603 -4.39 28.97 -39.49
N ARG A 604 -3.59 27.92 -39.33
CA ARG A 604 -3.82 26.83 -38.37
C ARG A 604 -2.54 26.53 -37.62
N ARG A 605 -2.67 26.30 -36.32
CA ARG A 605 -1.55 25.88 -35.46
C ARG A 605 -1.97 24.73 -34.56
N GLY A 606 -1.14 23.69 -34.51
CA GLY A 606 -1.35 22.50 -33.71
C GLY A 606 -0.42 22.47 -32.50
N ILE A 607 -0.91 21.86 -31.43
CA ILE A 607 -0.14 21.49 -30.24
C ILE A 607 -0.32 20.00 -29.99
N MET A 608 0.73 19.34 -29.53
CA MET A 608 0.72 17.92 -29.18
C MET A 608 1.56 17.67 -27.93
N THR A 609 1.14 16.71 -27.11
CA THR A 609 1.92 16.21 -25.98
C THR A 609 1.93 14.69 -25.98
N ARG A 610 2.96 14.08 -25.39
CA ARG A 610 3.11 12.63 -25.27
C ARG A 610 3.55 12.24 -23.87
N TYR A 611 2.81 11.35 -23.23
CA TYR A 611 3.11 10.86 -21.89
C TYR A 611 2.47 9.49 -21.64
N GLY A 612 3.04 8.76 -20.67
CA GLY A 612 2.50 7.54 -20.11
C GLY A 612 1.86 7.79 -18.74
N LYS A 613 0.93 6.92 -18.36
CA LYS A 613 0.35 6.90 -17.02
C LYS A 613 0.14 5.45 -16.59
N LYS A 614 0.34 5.15 -15.30
CA LYS A 614 0.05 3.81 -14.78
C LYS A 614 -0.26 3.86 -13.29
N MET A 615 -1.35 3.17 -12.94
CA MET A 615 -1.64 2.80 -11.57
C MET A 615 -0.81 1.58 -11.17
N VAL A 616 0.00 1.72 -10.11
CA VAL A 616 0.88 0.67 -9.58
C VAL A 616 0.29 0.06 -8.31
N ARG A 617 -0.24 0.90 -7.40
CA ARG A 617 -0.84 0.42 -6.15
C ARG A 617 -1.97 1.31 -5.65
N SER A 618 -3.19 0.78 -5.70
CA SER A 618 -4.44 1.46 -5.31
C SER A 618 -4.62 1.70 -3.83
N ASP A 619 -3.83 1.04 -2.99
CA ASP A 619 -3.91 1.17 -1.54
C ASP A 619 -3.36 2.50 -0.99
N PHE A 620 -2.74 3.32 -1.84
CA PHE A 620 -2.29 4.67 -1.48
C PHE A 620 -3.41 5.72 -1.52
N TYR A 621 -4.58 5.37 -2.05
CA TYR A 621 -5.68 6.29 -2.26
C TYR A 621 -6.98 5.76 -1.65
N ALA A 622 -7.71 6.66 -0.98
CA ALA A 622 -9.00 6.42 -0.36
C ALA A 622 -10.01 7.48 -0.82
N THR A 623 -11.30 7.16 -0.69
CA THR A 623 -12.38 8.11 -0.95
C THR A 623 -13.31 8.22 0.25
N VAL A 624 -13.81 9.43 0.48
CA VAL A 624 -14.93 9.69 1.39
C VAL A 624 -16.06 10.29 0.57
N THR A 625 -17.23 9.65 0.63
CA THR A 625 -18.46 10.15 -0.01
C THR A 625 -19.30 10.89 1.03
N VAL A 626 -19.56 12.16 0.75
CA VAL A 626 -20.38 13.04 1.57
C VAL A 626 -21.84 12.97 1.10
N LEU A 627 -22.71 12.48 1.97
CA LEU A 627 -24.15 12.42 1.76
C LEU A 627 -24.80 13.74 2.17
N ASP A 628 -26.00 14.01 1.65
CA ASP A 628 -26.84 15.14 2.06
C ASP A 628 -26.23 16.52 1.82
N MET A 629 -25.47 16.66 0.73
CA MET A 629 -24.86 17.95 0.33
C MET A 629 -25.87 19.09 0.13
N GLY A 630 -27.14 18.79 -0.11
CA GLY A 630 -28.22 19.76 -0.27
C GLY A 630 -28.87 20.24 1.03
N ILE A 631 -28.42 19.79 2.21
CA ILE A 631 -28.97 20.16 3.52
C ILE A 631 -27.97 21.06 4.27
N ILE A 632 -28.46 22.17 4.84
CA ILE A 632 -27.68 23.14 5.64
C ILE A 632 -28.30 23.28 7.03
#